data_AF-W2KLY2-F1
#
_entry.id   AF-W2KLY2-F1
#
_cell.length_a   1.000
_cell.length_b   1.000
_cell.length_c   1.000
_cell.angle_alpha   90.00
_cell.angle_beta   90.00
_cell.angle_gamma   90.00
#
_symmetry.space_group_name_H-M   'P 1'
#
loop_
_entity.id
_entity.type
_entity.pdbx_description
1 polymer ?
#
loop_
_entity_poly.entity_id
_entity_poly.type
_entity_poly.pdbx_seq_one_letter_code
_entity_poly.pdbx_strand_id
1 'polypeptide(L)'
;PDSIAKMSERKRRRVDQDARRLELCADDLRELGSAIGSCLFRAPSTHVSVPLQAPSSSSKPRKTVSKSPSSPSRSLYSLVSSAAYATKTNVSGQQDMWQATLSRFALEIAEKNGSKEAIERCDRLKRRFEALSDTVRLCQEKVRATGSELTLQNRVESQLAQEETAWEQQMQTREQRVAEREVELQALKEENEADAAAQEENGNSEEEEQDEEEGQVEITELQEAVALRAEEKRDIEAAIDSLQRKKTRRQAVIAEEKKKKEAESVDVEADAAAAAREQVLRELREEKDALQREIIAAEETEENLDENVRDLPALKEELAEAKKERAEVQAQVDSLRLELARRKRKMRHMVDVQLLTARDTNPPTLREEAVLLHLLYEHEGEMGVNELKQEASTVLKDHGKPNGNGVVIRALYSLVANGVVQIDRSYGNGLVTSLLV
;
A
#
# COMPACT_ATOMS: atom_id res chain seq x y z
N PRO A 1 -6.72 6.98 -18.07
CA PRO A 1 -6.23 7.67 -16.86
C PRO A 1 -7.02 7.32 -15.58
N ASP A 2 -8.22 7.89 -15.36
CA ASP A 2 -8.91 7.90 -14.05
C ASP A 2 -9.21 6.54 -13.43
N SER A 3 -9.57 5.53 -14.22
CA SER A 3 -9.88 4.19 -13.70
C SER A 3 -8.64 3.51 -13.10
N ILE A 4 -7.48 3.67 -13.75
CA ILE A 4 -6.19 3.11 -13.31
C ILE A 4 -5.75 3.80 -12.00
N ALA A 5 -5.84 5.13 -11.94
CA ALA A 5 -5.54 5.89 -10.73
C ALA A 5 -6.44 5.50 -9.54
N LYS A 6 -7.75 5.37 -9.76
CA LYS A 6 -8.71 4.90 -8.74
C LYS A 6 -8.42 3.47 -8.27
N MET A 7 -7.96 2.60 -9.17
CA MET A 7 -7.54 1.24 -8.81
C MET A 7 -6.23 1.21 -8.01
N SER A 8 -5.25 2.06 -8.33
CA SER A 8 -4.00 2.16 -7.54
C SER A 8 -4.27 2.74 -6.15
N GLU A 9 -5.15 3.74 -6.00
CA GLU A 9 -5.62 4.21 -4.67
C GLU A 9 -6.32 3.11 -3.87
N ARG A 10 -7.24 2.36 -4.49
CA ARG A 10 -7.95 1.24 -3.83
C ARG A 10 -6.97 0.19 -3.32
N LYS A 11 -5.91 -0.12 -4.08
CA LYS A 11 -4.83 -1.03 -3.64
C LYS A 11 -4.03 -0.44 -2.48
N ARG A 12 -3.59 0.83 -2.56
CA ARG A 12 -2.87 1.52 -1.45
C ARG A 12 -3.66 1.47 -0.14
N ARG A 13 -4.97 1.80 -0.18
CA ARG A 13 -5.84 1.77 1.02
C ARG A 13 -5.99 0.36 1.63
N ARG A 14 -5.94 -0.72 0.82
CA ARG A 14 -5.94 -2.10 1.34
C ARG A 14 -4.61 -2.43 2.03
N VAL A 15 -3.48 -2.04 1.44
CA VAL A 15 -2.16 -2.21 2.06
C VAL A 15 -2.06 -1.48 3.40
N ASP A 16 -2.59 -0.25 3.49
CA ASP A 16 -2.64 0.50 4.75
C ASP A 16 -3.52 -0.19 5.82
N GLN A 17 -4.62 -0.82 5.42
CA GLN A 17 -5.49 -1.59 6.34
C GLN A 17 -4.83 -2.88 6.82
N ASP A 18 -4.17 -3.62 5.93
CA ASP A 18 -3.47 -4.85 6.29
C ASP A 18 -2.19 -4.56 7.11
N ALA A 19 -1.54 -3.42 6.90
CA ALA A 19 -0.46 -2.92 7.78
C ALA A 19 -0.96 -2.64 9.20
N ARG A 20 -2.12 -1.96 9.36
CA ARG A 20 -2.73 -1.72 10.69
C ARG A 20 -3.14 -3.03 11.39
N ARG A 21 -3.65 -4.01 10.63
CA ARG A 21 -3.96 -5.36 11.16
C ARG A 21 -2.71 -6.07 11.64
N LEU A 22 -1.60 -5.95 10.90
CA LEU A 22 -0.29 -6.48 11.30
C LEU A 22 0.24 -5.82 12.58
N GLU A 23 0.07 -4.51 12.76
CA GLU A 23 0.46 -3.80 13.98
C GLU A 23 -0.32 -4.34 15.18
N LEU A 24 -1.65 -4.43 15.09
CA LEU A 24 -2.50 -5.00 16.16
C LEU A 24 -2.07 -6.43 16.54
N CYS A 25 -1.92 -7.34 15.56
CA CYS A 25 -1.48 -8.71 15.86
C CYS A 25 -0.03 -8.79 16.39
N ALA A 26 0.84 -7.85 16.03
CA ALA A 26 2.20 -7.77 16.55
C ALA A 26 2.28 -7.18 17.97
N ASP A 27 1.32 -6.34 18.35
CA ASP A 27 1.14 -5.86 19.71
C ASP A 27 0.51 -6.95 20.59
N ASP A 28 -0.55 -7.65 20.15
CA ASP A 28 -1.13 -8.83 20.82
C ASP A 28 -0.07 -9.90 21.14
N LEU A 29 0.81 -10.22 20.18
CA LEU A 29 1.92 -11.16 20.38
C LEU A 29 2.96 -10.65 21.38
N ARG A 30 3.17 -9.34 21.47
CA ARG A 30 4.09 -8.71 22.43
C ARG A 30 3.48 -8.71 23.84
N GLU A 31 2.19 -8.41 23.96
CA GLU A 31 1.45 -8.50 25.21
C GLU A 31 1.46 -9.94 25.73
N LEU A 32 1.11 -10.93 24.90
CA LEU A 32 1.19 -12.34 25.26
C LEU A 32 2.61 -12.77 25.68
N GLY A 33 3.64 -12.38 24.92
CA GLY A 33 5.03 -12.66 25.28
C GLY A 33 5.43 -12.02 26.61
N SER A 34 5.00 -10.79 26.87
CA SER A 34 5.25 -10.08 28.13
C SER A 34 4.49 -10.69 29.30
N ALA A 35 3.24 -11.12 29.11
CA ALA A 35 2.43 -11.78 30.13
C ALA A 35 3.07 -13.11 30.54
N ILE A 36 3.49 -13.93 29.57
CA ILE A 36 4.19 -15.20 29.83
C ILE A 36 5.55 -14.95 30.51
N GLY A 37 6.27 -13.89 30.13
CA GLY A 37 7.51 -13.46 30.79
C GLY A 37 7.32 -12.91 32.22
N SER A 38 6.16 -12.30 32.50
CA SER A 38 5.79 -11.71 33.80
C SER A 38 5.31 -12.74 34.83
N CYS A 39 4.99 -13.97 34.40
CA CYS A 39 4.72 -15.10 35.29
C CYS A 39 5.98 -15.40 36.13
N LEU A 40 6.04 -14.83 37.34
CA LEU A 40 7.15 -14.94 38.28
C LEU A 40 7.42 -16.39 38.68
N PHE A 41 8.32 -17.05 37.96
CA PHE A 41 8.90 -18.31 38.40
C PHE A 41 9.83 -18.08 39.58
N ARG A 42 9.56 -18.81 40.67
CA ARG A 42 10.43 -18.86 41.85
C ARG A 42 11.81 -19.35 41.41
N ALA A 43 12.81 -18.48 41.48
CA ALA A 43 14.20 -18.84 41.23
C ALA A 43 14.60 -20.06 42.08
N PRO A 44 15.43 -20.97 41.56
CA PRO A 44 15.75 -22.23 42.24
C PRO A 44 16.36 -21.94 43.62
N SER A 45 15.65 -22.34 44.67
CA SER A 45 16.15 -22.34 46.04
C SER A 45 17.18 -23.47 46.15
N THR A 46 18.44 -23.14 45.90
CA THR A 46 19.57 -24.04 46.15
C THR A 46 19.79 -24.19 47.66
N HIS A 47 18.95 -24.99 48.31
CA HIS A 47 19.30 -25.60 49.58
C HIS A 47 20.38 -26.67 49.34
N VAL A 48 21.64 -26.21 49.33
CA VAL A 48 22.81 -27.06 49.53
C VAL A 48 23.54 -26.51 50.74
N SER A 49 23.87 -27.39 51.67
CA SER A 49 24.36 -27.04 53.00
C SER A 49 25.88 -27.18 53.12
N VAL A 50 26.49 -26.34 53.99
CA VAL A 50 27.82 -26.52 54.65
C VAL A 50 29.07 -26.25 53.75
N PRO A 51 30.20 -25.67 54.24
CA PRO A 51 30.40 -24.50 55.13
C PRO A 51 31.52 -23.52 54.68
N LEU A 52 31.64 -22.39 55.40
CA LEU A 52 32.88 -21.62 55.73
C LEU A 52 34.08 -21.56 54.74
N GLN A 53 34.26 -20.41 54.06
CA GLN A 53 35.48 -19.58 54.19
C GLN A 53 35.37 -18.20 53.50
N ALA A 54 36.15 -17.24 53.98
CA ALA A 54 36.46 -15.93 53.39
C ALA A 54 37.93 -15.59 53.76
N PRO A 55 38.62 -14.56 53.21
CA PRO A 55 38.13 -13.49 52.31
C PRO A 55 39.09 -13.12 51.13
N SER A 56 38.83 -11.96 50.49
CA SER A 56 39.67 -11.15 49.56
C SER A 56 39.63 -11.55 48.06
N SER A 57 39.38 -10.63 47.12
CA SER A 57 40.32 -9.55 46.75
C SER A 57 39.71 -8.45 45.83
N SER A 58 40.44 -7.33 45.76
CA SER A 58 40.29 -6.08 44.99
C SER A 58 39.24 -5.90 43.86
N SER A 59 38.47 -4.82 43.99
CA SER A 59 37.74 -4.10 42.95
C SER A 59 38.60 -3.42 41.86
N LYS A 60 38.13 -3.38 40.61
CA LYS A 60 38.39 -2.31 39.61
C LYS A 60 37.23 -2.21 38.61
N PRO A 61 36.62 -1.03 38.36
CA PRO A 61 35.61 -0.85 37.30
C PRO A 61 36.26 -0.46 35.96
N ARG A 62 35.76 -1.00 34.84
CA ARG A 62 36.05 -0.46 33.50
C ARG A 62 34.95 0.52 33.10
N LYS A 63 35.35 1.77 32.79
CA LYS A 63 34.49 2.72 32.08
C LYS A 63 34.40 2.31 30.61
N THR A 64 33.22 2.33 30.04
CA THR A 64 32.99 2.40 28.59
C THR A 64 32.03 3.54 28.30
N VAL A 65 32.52 4.53 27.56
CA VAL A 65 31.72 5.61 26.99
C VAL A 65 31.04 5.09 25.73
N SER A 66 29.71 5.22 25.62
CA SER A 66 28.98 5.08 24.36
C SER A 66 28.30 6.41 24.01
N LYS A 67 28.54 6.86 22.77
CA LYS A 67 28.12 8.17 22.27
C LYS A 67 26.65 8.15 21.85
N SER A 68 25.92 9.23 22.09
CA SER A 68 24.65 9.52 21.44
C SER A 68 24.86 9.72 19.92
N PRO A 69 24.12 9.05 19.03
CA PRO A 69 24.10 9.39 17.61
C PRO A 69 23.12 10.54 17.34
N SER A 70 23.58 11.53 16.59
CA SER A 70 22.77 12.65 16.09
C SER A 70 21.78 12.22 15.00
N SER A 71 20.61 12.85 14.97
CA SER A 71 19.53 12.61 14.00
C SER A 71 19.94 12.94 12.55
N PRO A 72 19.77 12.01 11.58
CA PRO A 72 19.82 12.33 10.15
C PRO A 72 18.42 12.62 9.58
N SER A 73 18.40 13.39 8.47
CA SER A 73 17.19 13.97 7.87
C SER A 73 16.20 12.96 7.26
N ARG A 74 14.91 13.33 7.25
CA ARG A 74 13.81 12.56 6.62
C ARG A 74 14.08 12.30 5.14
N SER A 75 14.20 11.02 4.78
CA SER A 75 14.01 10.51 3.40
C SER A 75 12.76 9.64 3.36
N LEU A 76 11.96 9.75 2.29
CA LEU A 76 10.67 9.08 2.15
C LEU A 76 10.75 7.55 2.01
N TYR A 77 11.96 6.99 1.85
CA TYR A 77 12.20 5.54 1.87
C TYR A 77 12.23 4.93 3.28
N SER A 78 12.05 5.73 4.35
CA SER A 78 12.05 5.27 5.75
C SER A 78 10.70 4.71 6.25
N LEU A 79 9.75 4.39 5.36
CA LEU A 79 8.44 3.84 5.73
C LEU A 79 8.41 2.33 6.00
N VAL A 80 9.54 1.62 5.83
CA VAL A 80 9.77 0.38 6.59
C VAL A 80 10.26 0.81 7.97
N SER A 81 9.29 1.06 8.86
CA SER A 81 9.51 1.57 10.22
C SER A 81 10.66 0.86 10.93
N SER A 82 11.46 1.61 11.69
CA SER A 82 12.51 1.04 12.56
C SER A 82 11.97 -0.05 13.49
N ALA A 83 10.69 0.03 13.86
CA ALA A 83 9.93 -1.03 14.53
C ALA A 83 9.93 -2.38 13.81
N ALA A 84 9.78 -2.43 12.47
CA ALA A 84 9.71 -3.68 11.70
C ALA A 84 11.06 -4.41 11.60
N TYR A 85 12.18 -3.68 11.66
CA TYR A 85 13.52 -4.26 11.77
C TYR A 85 13.85 -4.64 13.23
N ALA A 86 13.46 -3.82 14.21
CA ALA A 86 13.68 -4.09 15.63
C ALA A 86 12.85 -5.29 16.15
N THR A 87 11.62 -5.50 15.65
CA THR A 87 10.83 -6.69 15.99
C THR A 87 11.49 -7.95 15.48
N LYS A 88 12.08 -7.95 14.28
CA LYS A 88 12.70 -9.16 13.72
C LYS A 88 13.89 -9.68 14.53
N THR A 89 14.56 -8.83 15.32
CA THR A 89 15.67 -9.22 16.21
C THR A 89 15.26 -9.40 17.69
N ASN A 90 14.27 -8.65 18.20
CA ASN A 90 13.77 -8.85 19.57
C ASN A 90 12.78 -10.01 19.69
N VAL A 91 11.93 -10.24 18.68
CA VAL A 91 10.90 -11.29 18.72
C VAL A 91 11.51 -12.69 18.68
N SER A 92 12.62 -12.92 17.95
CA SER A 92 13.31 -14.22 17.98
C SER A 92 13.91 -14.50 19.36
N GLY A 93 14.66 -13.55 19.93
CA GLY A 93 15.25 -13.68 21.27
C GLY A 93 14.20 -13.82 22.39
N GLN A 94 13.02 -13.20 22.24
CA GLN A 94 11.91 -13.38 23.18
C GLN A 94 11.13 -14.68 22.93
N GLN A 95 10.93 -15.11 21.68
CA GLN A 95 10.29 -16.39 21.32
C GLN A 95 10.99 -17.55 22.01
N ASP A 96 12.30 -17.65 21.84
CA ASP A 96 13.10 -18.73 22.44
C ASP A 96 13.00 -18.71 23.97
N MET A 97 13.00 -17.52 24.59
CA MET A 97 12.88 -17.39 26.05
C MET A 97 11.53 -17.87 26.59
N TRP A 98 10.39 -17.43 26.05
CA TRP A 98 9.09 -17.83 26.61
C TRP A 98 8.67 -19.25 26.20
N GLN A 99 9.10 -19.74 25.03
CA GLN A 99 8.90 -21.14 24.66
C GLN A 99 9.72 -22.07 25.58
N ALA A 100 10.94 -21.68 25.93
CA ALA A 100 11.75 -22.40 26.92
C ALA A 100 11.16 -22.30 28.34
N THR A 101 10.58 -21.16 28.76
CA THR A 101 9.94 -21.05 30.08
C THR A 101 8.67 -21.88 30.17
N LEU A 102 7.78 -21.88 29.17
CA LEU A 102 6.59 -22.74 29.17
C LEU A 102 6.93 -24.23 29.09
N SER A 103 7.97 -24.61 28.34
CA SER A 103 8.40 -26.01 28.24
C SER A 103 8.98 -26.50 29.58
N ARG A 104 9.79 -25.67 30.24
CA ARG A 104 10.27 -25.91 31.60
C ARG A 104 9.13 -25.95 32.63
N PHE A 105 8.13 -25.09 32.51
CA PHE A 105 6.97 -25.09 33.41
C PHE A 105 6.12 -26.35 33.25
N ALA A 106 5.88 -26.81 32.02
CA ALA A 106 5.19 -28.08 31.76
C ALA A 106 5.92 -29.28 32.39
N LEU A 107 7.26 -29.30 32.34
CA LEU A 107 8.08 -30.29 33.03
C LEU A 107 7.97 -30.18 34.57
N GLU A 108 8.09 -28.99 35.15
CA GLU A 108 7.94 -28.79 36.60
C GLU A 108 6.53 -29.16 37.12
N ILE A 109 5.48 -28.93 36.33
CA ILE A 109 4.11 -29.37 36.64
C ILE A 109 4.01 -30.90 36.64
N ALA A 110 4.60 -31.54 35.62
CA ALA A 110 4.60 -32.99 35.47
C ALA A 110 5.31 -33.68 36.65
N GLU A 111 6.46 -33.14 37.07
CA GLU A 111 7.25 -33.66 38.20
C GLU A 111 6.59 -33.46 39.57
N LYS A 112 5.95 -32.31 39.82
CA LYS A 112 5.50 -31.93 41.17
C LYS A 112 4.05 -32.28 41.47
N ASN A 113 3.15 -32.15 40.48
CA ASN A 113 1.70 -32.17 40.73
C ASN A 113 0.91 -33.15 39.83
N GLY A 114 1.51 -33.70 38.77
CA GLY A 114 0.83 -34.63 37.85
C GLY A 114 -0.41 -34.05 37.13
N SER A 115 -0.62 -32.73 37.18
CA SER A 115 -1.83 -32.07 36.68
C SER A 115 -1.83 -31.97 35.16
N LYS A 116 -2.46 -32.96 34.51
CA LYS A 116 -2.64 -33.01 33.04
C LYS A 116 -3.25 -31.72 32.49
N GLU A 117 -4.24 -31.16 33.17
CA GLU A 117 -4.90 -29.91 32.75
C GLU A 117 -3.95 -28.73 32.60
N ALA A 118 -2.96 -28.59 33.50
CA ALA A 118 -2.03 -27.48 33.48
C ALA A 118 -0.97 -27.64 32.36
N ILE A 119 -0.59 -28.88 32.04
CA ILE A 119 0.22 -29.21 30.86
C ILE A 119 -0.57 -28.87 29.58
N GLU A 120 -1.81 -29.34 29.46
CA GLU A 120 -2.67 -29.02 28.32
C GLU A 120 -2.93 -27.51 28.15
N ARG A 121 -2.98 -26.73 29.25
CA ARG A 121 -3.09 -25.26 29.18
C ARG A 121 -1.83 -24.65 28.58
N CYS A 122 -0.64 -25.13 28.93
CA CYS A 122 0.62 -24.70 28.31
C CYS A 122 0.65 -25.05 26.82
N ASP A 123 0.23 -26.25 26.44
CA ASP A 123 0.19 -26.69 25.04
C ASP A 123 -0.88 -25.97 24.22
N ARG A 124 -2.03 -25.62 24.83
CA ARG A 124 -3.04 -24.74 24.22
C ARG A 124 -2.47 -23.34 23.99
N LEU A 125 -1.66 -22.81 24.92
CA LEU A 125 -1.02 -21.49 24.78
C LEU A 125 0.02 -21.48 23.64
N LYS A 126 0.88 -22.50 23.58
CA LYS A 126 1.85 -22.70 22.49
C LYS A 126 1.18 -22.72 21.12
N ARG A 127 0.17 -23.59 20.94
CA ARG A 127 -0.60 -23.68 19.69
C ARG A 127 -1.30 -22.38 19.30
N ARG A 128 -1.79 -21.61 20.27
CA ARG A 128 -2.38 -20.28 20.02
C ARG A 128 -1.34 -19.27 19.54
N PHE A 129 -0.16 -19.26 20.15
CA PHE A 129 0.94 -18.42 19.71
C PHE A 129 1.44 -18.82 18.32
N GLU A 130 1.65 -20.11 18.06
CA GLU A 130 2.08 -20.64 16.77
C GLU A 130 1.12 -20.19 15.66
N ALA A 131 -0.18 -20.41 15.84
CA ALA A 131 -1.22 -19.96 14.91
C ALA A 131 -1.19 -18.43 14.67
N LEU A 132 -1.06 -17.62 15.72
CA LEU A 132 -0.92 -16.16 15.59
C LEU A 132 0.38 -15.75 14.88
N SER A 133 1.48 -16.47 15.11
CA SER A 133 2.76 -16.19 14.44
C SER A 133 2.70 -16.51 12.94
N ASP A 134 1.95 -17.55 12.56
CA ASP A 134 1.75 -17.92 11.17
C ASP A 134 0.75 -16.99 10.44
N THR A 135 -0.31 -16.50 11.12
CA THR A 135 -1.15 -15.44 10.53
C THR A 135 -0.37 -14.14 10.32
N VAL A 136 0.52 -13.77 11.25
CA VAL A 136 1.40 -12.60 11.09
C VAL A 136 2.38 -12.81 9.93
N ARG A 137 3.00 -14.00 9.77
CA ARG A 137 3.85 -14.31 8.60
C ARG A 137 3.08 -14.17 7.29
N LEU A 138 1.89 -14.79 7.19
CA LEU A 138 1.04 -14.75 5.99
C LEU A 138 0.67 -13.30 5.62
N CYS A 139 0.30 -12.48 6.60
CA CYS A 139 -0.03 -11.07 6.37
C CYS A 139 1.20 -10.25 5.98
N GLN A 140 2.39 -10.50 6.55
CA GLN A 140 3.64 -9.87 6.13
C GLN A 140 4.02 -10.23 4.68
N GLU A 141 3.75 -11.46 4.24
CA GLU A 141 3.97 -11.89 2.85
C GLU A 141 3.00 -11.22 1.89
N LYS A 142 1.71 -11.12 2.24
CA LYS A 142 0.70 -10.38 1.47
C LYS A 142 1.06 -8.90 1.32
N VAL A 143 1.46 -8.23 2.40
CA VAL A 143 1.89 -6.82 2.36
C VAL A 143 3.16 -6.64 1.53
N ARG A 144 4.11 -7.58 1.58
CA ARG A 144 5.32 -7.55 0.74
C ARG A 144 5.00 -7.74 -0.75
N ALA A 145 4.13 -8.68 -1.09
CA ALA A 145 3.72 -8.95 -2.46
C ALA A 145 2.97 -7.74 -3.07
N THR A 146 1.93 -7.27 -2.40
CA THR A 146 1.16 -6.08 -2.82
C THR A 146 2.00 -4.81 -2.86
N GLY A 147 2.95 -4.64 -1.92
CA GLY A 147 3.94 -3.56 -1.97
C GLY A 147 4.82 -3.63 -3.23
N SER A 148 5.33 -4.82 -3.57
CA SER A 148 6.14 -5.00 -4.79
C SER A 148 5.33 -4.73 -6.08
N GLU A 149 4.08 -5.18 -6.13
CA GLU A 149 3.15 -4.91 -7.23
C GLU A 149 2.91 -3.39 -7.38
N LEU A 150 2.63 -2.68 -6.28
CA LEU A 150 2.50 -1.23 -6.29
C LEU A 150 3.77 -0.53 -6.77
N THR A 151 4.97 -0.96 -6.38
CA THR A 151 6.22 -0.35 -6.88
C THR A 151 6.40 -0.55 -8.38
N LEU A 152 5.97 -1.68 -8.92
CA LEU A 152 6.00 -1.94 -10.36
C LEU A 152 4.94 -1.10 -11.09
N GLN A 153 3.72 -1.01 -10.57
CA GLN A 153 2.68 -0.15 -11.14
C GLN A 153 3.10 1.33 -11.18
N ASN A 154 3.61 1.90 -10.07
CA ASN A 154 4.11 3.28 -10.04
C ASN A 154 5.25 3.52 -11.05
N ARG A 155 6.11 2.52 -11.30
CA ARG A 155 7.18 2.62 -12.29
C ARG A 155 6.63 2.61 -13.72
N VAL A 156 5.66 1.76 -14.03
CA VAL A 156 4.99 1.71 -15.34
C VAL A 156 4.21 3.00 -15.59
N GLU A 157 3.44 3.49 -14.60
CA GLU A 157 2.74 4.79 -14.67
C GLU A 157 3.72 5.94 -14.94
N SER A 158 4.88 5.94 -14.28
CA SER A 158 5.94 6.93 -14.53
C SER A 158 6.57 6.82 -15.92
N GLN A 159 6.71 5.63 -16.48
CA GLN A 159 7.27 5.43 -17.83
C GLN A 159 6.26 5.84 -18.89
N LEU A 160 4.99 5.46 -18.74
CA LEU A 160 3.90 5.89 -19.64
C LEU A 160 3.76 7.42 -19.66
N ALA A 161 3.82 8.10 -18.52
CA ALA A 161 3.79 9.58 -18.51
C ALA A 161 5.00 10.22 -19.23
N GLN A 162 6.17 9.58 -19.22
CA GLN A 162 7.34 10.04 -19.98
C GLN A 162 7.19 9.78 -21.48
N GLU A 163 6.57 8.65 -21.86
CA GLU A 163 6.27 8.32 -23.26
C GLU A 163 5.16 9.21 -23.83
N GLU A 164 4.10 9.48 -23.07
CA GLU A 164 3.01 10.42 -23.41
C GLU A 164 3.56 11.83 -23.64
N THR A 165 4.34 12.38 -22.70
CA THR A 165 4.92 13.73 -22.85
C THR A 165 5.94 13.83 -23.98
N ALA A 166 6.70 12.77 -24.27
CA ALA A 166 7.59 12.72 -25.43
C ALA A 166 6.80 12.63 -26.76
N TRP A 167 5.67 11.91 -26.77
CA TRP A 167 4.79 11.81 -27.93
C TRP A 167 4.05 13.13 -28.20
N GLU A 168 3.54 13.81 -27.18
CA GLU A 168 2.94 15.15 -27.29
C GLU A 168 3.92 16.16 -27.92
N GLN A 169 5.18 16.18 -27.45
CA GLN A 169 6.23 17.01 -28.05
C GLN A 169 6.49 16.61 -29.51
N GLN A 170 6.54 15.31 -29.83
CA GLN A 170 6.72 14.87 -31.21
C GLN A 170 5.55 15.33 -32.10
N MET A 171 4.31 15.26 -31.62
CA MET A 171 3.12 15.70 -32.36
C MET A 171 3.11 17.21 -32.57
N GLN A 172 3.43 18.02 -31.55
CA GLN A 172 3.57 19.47 -31.71
C GLN A 172 4.63 19.85 -32.77
N THR A 173 5.79 19.17 -32.80
CA THR A 173 6.78 19.42 -33.87
C THR A 173 6.35 18.91 -35.25
N ARG A 174 5.39 17.98 -35.34
CA ARG A 174 4.80 17.55 -36.62
C ARG A 174 3.76 18.55 -37.10
N GLU A 175 2.89 19.02 -36.21
CA GLU A 175 1.89 20.07 -36.49
C GLU A 175 2.57 21.35 -37.00
N GLN A 176 3.65 21.79 -36.35
CA GLN A 176 4.47 22.92 -36.83
C GLN A 176 5.00 22.71 -38.25
N ARG A 177 5.58 21.53 -38.54
CA ARG A 177 6.10 21.19 -39.89
C ARG A 177 5.01 21.00 -40.95
N VAL A 178 3.78 20.66 -40.55
CA VAL A 178 2.62 20.63 -41.45
C VAL A 178 2.21 22.06 -41.79
N ALA A 179 2.07 22.93 -40.78
CA ALA A 179 1.75 24.34 -40.99
C ALA A 179 2.79 25.07 -41.87
N GLU A 180 4.08 24.80 -41.68
CA GLU A 180 5.16 25.31 -42.55
C GLU A 180 4.96 24.88 -44.02
N ARG A 181 4.67 23.60 -44.25
CA ARG A 181 4.44 23.06 -45.61
C ARG A 181 3.13 23.53 -46.25
N GLU A 182 2.10 23.81 -45.47
CA GLU A 182 0.85 24.38 -45.98
C GLU A 182 1.08 25.79 -46.53
N VAL A 183 1.96 26.58 -45.91
CA VAL A 183 2.40 27.90 -46.42
C VAL A 183 3.24 27.74 -47.70
N GLU A 184 4.21 26.81 -47.73
CA GLU A 184 4.99 26.52 -48.95
C GLU A 184 4.10 26.09 -50.14
N LEU A 185 3.09 25.25 -49.89
CA LEU A 185 2.14 24.79 -50.91
C LEU A 185 1.15 25.87 -51.38
N GLN A 186 0.92 26.92 -50.59
CA GLN A 186 0.15 28.08 -51.05
C GLN A 186 0.97 28.92 -52.01
N ALA A 187 2.22 29.27 -51.65
CA ALA A 187 3.13 30.04 -52.50
C ALA A 187 3.36 29.38 -53.88
N LEU A 188 3.57 28.06 -53.92
CA LEU A 188 3.76 27.34 -55.19
C LEU A 188 2.51 27.31 -56.08
N LYS A 189 1.30 27.48 -55.53
CA LYS A 189 0.07 27.57 -56.36
C LYS A 189 -0.04 28.94 -57.03
N GLU A 190 0.24 30.00 -56.27
CA GLU A 190 0.26 31.37 -56.78
C GLU A 190 1.29 31.54 -57.91
N GLU A 191 2.43 30.85 -57.83
CA GLU A 191 3.46 30.82 -58.89
C GLU A 191 2.97 30.10 -60.17
N ASN A 192 2.41 28.88 -60.06
CA ASN A 192 1.95 28.11 -61.22
C ASN A 192 0.75 28.77 -61.95
N GLU A 193 -0.10 29.51 -61.24
CA GLU A 193 -1.22 30.25 -61.84
C GLU A 193 -0.74 31.44 -62.71
N ALA A 194 0.46 31.98 -62.47
CA ALA A 194 1.05 33.04 -63.27
C ALA A 194 1.65 32.52 -64.60
N ASP A 195 2.34 31.38 -64.57
CA ASP A 195 3.00 30.80 -65.75
C ASP A 195 1.99 30.31 -66.82
N ALA A 196 0.85 29.77 -66.38
CA ALA A 196 -0.20 29.28 -67.27
C ALA A 196 -0.80 30.38 -68.19
N ALA A 197 -0.74 31.65 -67.77
CA ALA A 197 -1.25 32.77 -68.54
C ALA A 197 -0.34 33.21 -69.70
N ALA A 198 0.90 32.72 -69.77
CA ALA A 198 1.90 33.17 -70.73
C ALA A 198 1.99 32.33 -72.03
N GLN A 199 1.20 31.26 -72.15
CA GLN A 199 1.47 30.17 -73.11
C GLN A 199 0.47 30.02 -74.28
N GLU A 200 -0.50 30.93 -74.45
CA GLU A 200 -1.54 30.83 -75.51
C GLU A 200 -1.23 31.57 -76.84
N GLU A 201 -0.16 32.38 -76.96
CA GLU A 201 0.12 33.17 -78.18
C GLU A 201 1.26 32.61 -79.07
N ASN A 202 0.95 31.64 -79.95
CA ASN A 202 1.32 31.68 -81.39
C ASN A 202 1.00 30.38 -82.17
N GLY A 203 0.52 30.53 -83.41
CA GLY A 203 0.56 29.42 -84.37
C GLY A 203 -0.07 29.67 -85.76
N ASN A 204 0.74 29.38 -86.78
CA ASN A 204 0.38 28.69 -88.04
C ASN A 204 0.15 29.49 -89.35
N SER A 205 -0.01 28.69 -90.43
CA SER A 205 -0.22 28.94 -91.87
C SER A 205 1.04 29.20 -92.70
N GLU A 206 1.23 28.68 -93.92
CA GLU A 206 0.72 27.57 -94.78
C GLU A 206 1.16 27.96 -96.22
N GLU A 207 1.18 27.04 -97.20
CA GLU A 207 0.59 27.21 -98.56
C GLU A 207 1.17 26.27 -99.62
N GLU A 208 0.21 25.69 -100.33
CA GLU A 208 0.22 24.60 -101.30
C GLU A 208 -0.82 25.00 -102.40
N GLU A 209 -0.72 24.77 -103.72
CA GLU A 209 0.05 23.87 -104.61
C GLU A 209 0.42 24.63 -105.94
N GLN A 210 1.11 24.02 -106.92
CA GLN A 210 1.27 24.58 -108.29
C GLN A 210 1.14 23.51 -109.41
N ASP A 211 0.19 22.60 -109.22
CA ASP A 211 0.20 21.24 -109.77
C ASP A 211 -0.70 21.08 -111.03
N GLU A 212 -0.27 21.56 -112.20
CA GLU A 212 -0.93 21.20 -113.48
C GLU A 212 0.03 20.77 -114.63
N GLU A 213 1.32 21.15 -114.60
CA GLU A 213 2.34 20.53 -115.48
C GLU A 213 3.04 19.34 -114.81
N GLU A 214 3.05 19.28 -113.47
CA GLU A 214 3.55 18.14 -112.69
C GLU A 214 2.72 16.87 -112.98
N GLY A 215 1.40 17.00 -113.16
CA GLY A 215 0.43 15.90 -113.35
C GLY A 215 0.77 14.82 -114.38
N GLN A 216 1.58 15.09 -115.41
CA GLN A 216 2.01 14.05 -116.36
C GLN A 216 3.31 13.35 -115.94
N VAL A 217 4.22 14.07 -115.28
CA VAL A 217 5.40 13.49 -114.63
C VAL A 217 4.94 12.64 -113.43
N GLU A 218 4.04 13.19 -112.62
CA GLU A 218 3.31 12.50 -111.56
C GLU A 218 2.69 11.20 -112.06
N ILE A 219 1.98 11.13 -113.19
CA ILE A 219 1.39 9.86 -113.65
C ILE A 219 2.45 8.77 -113.89
N THR A 220 3.65 9.13 -114.34
CA THR A 220 4.77 8.17 -114.47
C THR A 220 5.44 7.87 -113.13
N GLU A 221 5.67 8.88 -112.30
CA GLU A 221 6.25 8.71 -110.96
C GLU A 221 5.31 7.96 -110.01
N LEU A 222 3.99 8.10 -110.16
CA LEU A 222 2.95 7.34 -109.48
C LEU A 222 2.93 5.88 -109.95
N GLN A 223 3.24 5.59 -111.22
CA GLN A 223 3.38 4.21 -111.69
C GLN A 223 4.63 3.54 -111.11
N GLU A 224 5.76 4.24 -111.06
CA GLU A 224 6.98 3.76 -110.40
C GLU A 224 6.79 3.65 -108.87
N ALA A 225 6.15 4.64 -108.24
CA ALA A 225 5.81 4.61 -106.81
C ALA A 225 4.81 3.49 -106.50
N VAL A 226 3.85 3.16 -107.37
CA VAL A 226 2.97 2.00 -107.21
C VAL A 226 3.75 0.68 -107.34
N ALA A 227 4.75 0.60 -108.21
CA ALA A 227 5.63 -0.57 -108.31
C ALA A 227 6.47 -0.74 -107.03
N LEU A 228 7.08 0.34 -106.52
CA LEU A 228 7.84 0.36 -105.26
C LEU A 228 6.93 0.04 -104.06
N ARG A 229 5.75 0.66 -103.95
CA ARG A 229 4.72 0.34 -102.93
C ARG A 229 4.29 -1.13 -102.97
N ALA A 230 4.30 -1.76 -104.15
CA ALA A 230 4.00 -3.19 -104.30
C ALA A 230 5.17 -4.10 -103.89
N GLU A 231 6.40 -3.60 -103.82
CA GLU A 231 7.56 -4.27 -103.22
C GLU A 231 7.60 -4.07 -101.71
N GLU A 232 7.46 -2.83 -101.24
CA GLU A 232 7.31 -2.50 -99.82
C GLU A 232 6.16 -3.30 -99.17
N LYS A 233 5.03 -3.43 -99.86
CA LYS A 233 3.90 -4.26 -99.40
C LYS A 233 4.29 -5.73 -99.24
N ARG A 234 5.08 -6.31 -100.15
CA ARG A 234 5.56 -7.70 -100.06
C ARG A 234 6.53 -7.87 -98.88
N ASP A 235 7.39 -6.90 -98.63
CA ASP A 235 8.30 -6.92 -97.49
C ASP A 235 7.57 -6.72 -96.16
N ILE A 236 6.55 -5.86 -96.12
CA ILE A 236 5.66 -5.68 -94.96
C ILE A 236 4.87 -6.97 -94.69
N GLU A 237 4.35 -7.63 -95.73
CA GLU A 237 3.68 -8.93 -95.61
C GLU A 237 4.64 -10.00 -95.05
N ALA A 238 5.87 -10.08 -95.55
CA ALA A 238 6.91 -10.99 -95.03
C ALA A 238 7.31 -10.67 -93.57
N ALA A 239 7.37 -9.38 -93.20
CA ALA A 239 7.63 -8.93 -91.83
C ALA A 239 6.47 -9.25 -90.88
N ILE A 240 5.22 -9.09 -91.34
CA ILE A 240 4.01 -9.50 -90.62
C ILE A 240 4.03 -11.01 -90.39
N ASP A 241 4.33 -11.81 -91.42
CA ASP A 241 4.44 -13.26 -91.33
C ASP A 241 5.51 -13.70 -90.31
N SER A 242 6.68 -13.04 -90.33
CA SER A 242 7.76 -13.25 -89.36
C SER A 242 7.33 -12.89 -87.93
N LEU A 243 6.65 -11.75 -87.76
CA LEU A 243 6.09 -11.32 -86.48
C LEU A 243 4.98 -12.24 -85.98
N GLN A 244 4.12 -12.77 -86.86
CA GLN A 244 3.09 -13.75 -86.50
C GLN A 244 3.74 -15.06 -86.05
N ARG A 245 4.74 -15.59 -86.77
CA ARG A 245 5.52 -16.77 -86.34
C ARG A 245 6.25 -16.55 -85.01
N LYS A 246 6.75 -15.34 -84.76
CA LYS A 246 7.37 -14.94 -83.49
C LYS A 246 6.34 -14.80 -82.36
N LYS A 247 5.13 -14.32 -82.67
CA LYS A 247 4.00 -14.19 -81.75
C LYS A 247 3.43 -15.55 -81.34
N THR A 248 3.21 -16.47 -82.28
CA THR A 248 2.76 -17.83 -81.98
C THR A 248 3.81 -18.60 -81.16
N ARG A 249 5.10 -18.47 -81.48
CA ARG A 249 6.19 -19.05 -80.68
C ARG A 249 6.25 -18.47 -79.26
N ARG A 250 6.06 -17.16 -79.08
CA ARG A 250 5.96 -16.52 -77.75
C ARG A 250 4.71 -16.96 -76.99
N GLN A 251 3.56 -17.05 -77.65
CA GLN A 251 2.31 -17.51 -77.05
C GLN A 251 2.39 -18.98 -76.60
N ALA A 252 3.07 -19.85 -77.36
CA ALA A 252 3.33 -21.23 -76.95
C ALA A 252 4.18 -21.31 -75.67
N VAL A 253 5.25 -20.50 -75.57
CA VAL A 253 6.08 -20.42 -74.34
C VAL A 253 5.27 -19.90 -73.15
N ILE A 254 4.51 -18.82 -73.33
CA ILE A 254 3.65 -18.25 -72.27
C ILE A 254 2.57 -19.25 -71.84
N ALA A 255 2.03 -20.05 -72.76
CA ALA A 255 1.04 -21.08 -72.45
C ALA A 255 1.64 -22.25 -71.63
N GLU A 256 2.90 -22.65 -71.88
CA GLU A 256 3.60 -23.60 -71.01
C GLU A 256 3.92 -23.02 -69.63
N GLU A 257 4.38 -21.77 -69.56
CA GLU A 257 4.68 -21.12 -68.28
C GLU A 257 3.43 -20.92 -67.42
N LYS A 258 2.28 -20.58 -68.04
CA LYS A 258 0.99 -20.50 -67.34
C LYS A 258 0.53 -21.86 -66.82
N LYS A 259 0.57 -22.91 -67.65
CA LYS A 259 0.23 -24.28 -67.23
C LYS A 259 1.07 -24.80 -66.06
N LYS A 260 2.33 -24.37 -65.94
CA LYS A 260 3.20 -24.71 -64.80
C LYS A 260 2.85 -23.93 -63.53
N LYS A 261 2.35 -22.69 -63.63
CA LYS A 261 1.99 -21.83 -62.49
C LYS A 261 0.57 -22.07 -61.97
N GLU A 262 -0.39 -22.28 -62.86
CA GLU A 262 -1.81 -22.52 -62.53
C GLU A 262 -2.02 -23.85 -61.80
N ALA A 263 -1.07 -24.79 -61.87
CA ALA A 263 -1.13 -26.08 -61.19
C ALA A 263 -0.58 -26.09 -59.74
N GLU A 264 0.14 -25.04 -59.31
CA GLU A 264 0.71 -24.94 -57.95
C GLU A 264 0.07 -23.83 -57.10
N SER A 265 -0.65 -22.87 -57.70
CA SER A 265 -1.17 -21.70 -56.98
C SER A 265 -2.61 -21.83 -56.45
N VAL A 266 -3.45 -22.66 -57.09
CA VAL A 266 -4.91 -22.65 -56.84
C VAL A 266 -5.29 -23.27 -55.48
N ASP A 267 -4.61 -24.33 -55.05
CA ASP A 267 -4.91 -25.00 -53.78
C ASP A 267 -4.46 -24.16 -52.57
N VAL A 268 -3.34 -23.44 -52.69
CA VAL A 268 -2.76 -22.62 -51.60
C VAL A 268 -3.60 -21.39 -51.29
N GLU A 269 -4.18 -20.74 -52.32
CA GLU A 269 -5.06 -19.57 -52.13
C GLU A 269 -6.40 -19.93 -51.48
N ALA A 270 -6.95 -21.12 -51.80
CA ALA A 270 -8.19 -21.62 -51.20
C ALA A 270 -8.04 -21.91 -49.70
N ASP A 271 -6.96 -22.61 -49.31
CA ASP A 271 -6.68 -22.93 -47.91
C ASP A 271 -6.34 -21.67 -47.09
N ALA A 272 -5.60 -20.71 -47.65
CA ALA A 272 -5.32 -19.43 -47.01
C ALA A 272 -6.61 -18.62 -46.75
N ALA A 273 -7.54 -18.59 -47.70
CA ALA A 273 -8.83 -17.93 -47.55
C ALA A 273 -9.75 -18.63 -46.52
N ALA A 274 -9.67 -19.96 -46.40
CA ALA A 274 -10.38 -20.70 -45.37
C ALA A 274 -9.81 -20.41 -43.97
N ALA A 275 -8.49 -20.43 -43.81
CA ALA A 275 -7.82 -20.14 -42.54
C ALA A 275 -8.09 -18.70 -42.05
N ALA A 276 -8.10 -17.71 -42.95
CA ALA A 276 -8.45 -16.33 -42.61
C ALA A 276 -9.90 -16.18 -42.11
N ARG A 277 -10.85 -16.90 -42.73
CA ARG A 277 -12.26 -16.92 -42.26
C ARG A 277 -12.39 -17.59 -40.90
N GLU A 278 -11.62 -18.64 -40.62
CA GLU A 278 -11.62 -19.29 -39.32
C GLU A 278 -11.00 -18.41 -38.22
N GLN A 279 -9.96 -17.62 -38.54
CA GLN A 279 -9.39 -16.61 -37.64
C GLN A 279 -10.45 -15.59 -37.22
N VAL A 280 -11.12 -14.94 -38.18
CA VAL A 280 -12.20 -13.96 -37.91
C VAL A 280 -13.34 -14.58 -37.11
N LEU A 281 -13.72 -15.83 -37.40
CA LEU A 281 -14.76 -16.54 -36.63
C LEU A 281 -14.32 -16.91 -35.20
N ARG A 282 -13.02 -17.03 -34.92
CA ARG A 282 -12.49 -17.19 -33.55
C ARG A 282 -12.46 -15.85 -32.82
N GLU A 283 -11.95 -14.80 -33.46
CA GLU A 283 -11.94 -13.43 -32.92
C GLU A 283 -13.35 -12.98 -32.52
N LEU A 284 -14.35 -13.13 -33.40
CA LEU A 284 -15.75 -12.79 -33.10
C LEU A 284 -16.38 -13.63 -31.97
N ARG A 285 -15.90 -14.86 -31.73
CA ARG A 285 -16.33 -15.68 -30.57
C ARG A 285 -15.67 -15.20 -29.28
N GLU A 286 -14.38 -14.88 -29.33
CA GLU A 286 -13.62 -14.34 -28.20
C GLU A 286 -14.17 -12.96 -27.77
N GLU A 287 -14.51 -12.09 -28.74
CA GLU A 287 -15.20 -10.82 -28.51
C GLU A 287 -16.59 -11.01 -27.89
N LYS A 288 -17.42 -11.90 -28.47
CA LYS A 288 -18.73 -12.23 -27.89
C LYS A 288 -18.60 -12.73 -26.44
N ASP A 289 -17.69 -13.65 -26.19
CA ASP A 289 -17.51 -14.25 -24.87
C ASP A 289 -16.84 -13.27 -23.89
N ALA A 290 -16.11 -12.26 -24.37
CA ALA A 290 -15.66 -11.12 -23.58
C ALA A 290 -16.82 -10.20 -23.21
N LEU A 291 -17.61 -9.75 -24.18
CA LEU A 291 -18.80 -8.93 -23.96
C LEU A 291 -19.80 -9.59 -23.02
N GLN A 292 -20.03 -10.91 -23.14
CA GLN A 292 -20.90 -11.64 -22.20
C GLN A 292 -20.36 -11.63 -20.76
N ARG A 293 -19.04 -11.73 -20.56
CA ARG A 293 -18.43 -11.61 -19.23
C ARG A 293 -18.49 -10.17 -18.70
N GLU A 294 -18.35 -9.18 -19.56
CA GLU A 294 -18.48 -7.76 -19.17
C GLU A 294 -19.92 -7.39 -18.81
N ILE A 295 -20.92 -7.90 -19.53
CA ILE A 295 -22.34 -7.71 -19.20
C ILE A 295 -22.67 -8.33 -17.84
N ILE A 296 -22.31 -9.59 -17.60
CA ILE A 296 -22.54 -10.26 -16.31
C ILE A 296 -21.84 -9.50 -15.17
N ALA A 297 -20.58 -9.07 -15.37
CA ALA A 297 -19.87 -8.29 -14.36
C ALA A 297 -20.51 -6.90 -14.11
N ALA A 298 -21.11 -6.27 -15.13
CA ALA A 298 -21.84 -5.02 -14.96
C ALA A 298 -23.14 -5.24 -14.18
N GLU A 299 -23.94 -6.24 -14.55
CA GLU A 299 -25.18 -6.65 -13.87
C GLU A 299 -24.91 -6.99 -12.39
N GLU A 300 -23.89 -7.82 -12.10
CA GLU A 300 -23.44 -8.11 -10.74
C GLU A 300 -23.09 -6.83 -9.96
N THR A 301 -22.41 -5.85 -10.58
CA THR A 301 -22.11 -4.57 -9.89
C THR A 301 -23.34 -3.71 -9.66
N GLU A 302 -24.35 -3.76 -10.52
CA GLU A 302 -25.61 -3.03 -10.36
C GLU A 302 -26.46 -3.66 -9.24
N GLU A 303 -26.62 -4.99 -9.22
CA GLU A 303 -27.30 -5.71 -8.14
C GLU A 303 -26.65 -5.43 -6.77
N ASN A 304 -25.32 -5.48 -6.69
CA ASN A 304 -24.58 -5.12 -5.48
C ASN A 304 -24.84 -3.67 -5.05
N LEU A 305 -24.94 -2.71 -5.98
CA LEU A 305 -25.25 -1.32 -5.64
C LEU A 305 -26.69 -1.17 -5.12
N ASP A 306 -27.63 -1.88 -5.73
CA ASP A 306 -29.04 -1.89 -5.36
C ASP A 306 -29.28 -2.48 -3.96
N GLU A 307 -28.61 -3.59 -3.62
CA GLU A 307 -28.62 -4.16 -2.28
C GLU A 307 -28.05 -3.17 -1.24
N ASN A 308 -26.90 -2.55 -1.53
CA ASN A 308 -26.34 -1.51 -0.66
C ASN A 308 -27.32 -0.32 -0.49
N VAL A 309 -28.05 0.08 -1.53
CA VAL A 309 -29.05 1.16 -1.45
C VAL A 309 -30.26 0.77 -0.58
N ARG A 310 -30.65 -0.50 -0.58
CA ARG A 310 -31.73 -1.03 0.29
C ARG A 310 -31.32 -1.09 1.76
N ASP A 311 -30.05 -1.38 2.07
CA ASP A 311 -29.54 -1.48 3.44
C ASP A 311 -29.11 -0.13 4.04
N LEU A 312 -28.77 0.86 3.20
CA LEU A 312 -28.32 2.19 3.62
C LEU A 312 -29.28 2.92 4.60
N PRO A 313 -30.63 2.83 4.51
CA PRO A 313 -31.54 3.39 5.51
C PRO A 313 -31.39 2.73 6.88
N ALA A 314 -31.39 1.39 6.95
CA ALA A 314 -31.25 0.66 8.21
C ALA A 314 -29.92 0.97 8.90
N LEU A 315 -28.81 0.95 8.14
CA LEU A 315 -27.48 1.31 8.65
C LEU A 315 -27.40 2.78 9.11
N LYS A 316 -28.19 3.69 8.54
CA LYS A 316 -28.29 5.09 9.02
C LYS A 316 -29.08 5.20 10.31
N GLU A 317 -30.12 4.40 10.48
CA GLU A 317 -30.92 4.34 11.71
C GLU A 317 -30.11 3.74 12.86
N GLU A 318 -29.47 2.58 12.67
CA GLU A 318 -28.53 1.96 13.63
C GLU A 318 -27.41 2.94 14.04
N LEU A 319 -26.81 3.63 13.07
CA LEU A 319 -25.76 4.63 13.33
C LEU A 319 -26.30 5.88 14.04
N ALA A 320 -27.58 6.21 13.89
CA ALA A 320 -28.23 7.28 14.65
C ALA A 320 -28.55 6.84 16.08
N GLU A 321 -28.96 5.59 16.30
CA GLU A 321 -29.20 5.00 17.62
C GLU A 321 -27.90 4.87 18.42
N ALA A 322 -26.86 4.25 17.84
CA ALA A 322 -25.54 4.16 18.47
C ALA A 322 -24.93 5.55 18.81
N LYS A 323 -25.26 6.60 18.05
CA LYS A 323 -24.89 7.99 18.38
C LYS A 323 -25.68 8.54 19.58
N LYS A 324 -26.97 8.22 19.71
CA LYS A 324 -27.79 8.60 20.88
C LYS A 324 -27.30 7.90 22.13
N GLU A 325 -27.14 6.57 22.08
CA GLU A 325 -26.60 5.78 23.20
C GLU A 325 -25.23 6.31 23.66
N ARG A 326 -24.32 6.59 22.71
CA ARG A 326 -23.02 7.19 23.03
C ARG A 326 -23.15 8.56 23.70
N ALA A 327 -24.10 9.39 23.27
CA ALA A 327 -24.33 10.71 23.88
C ALA A 327 -24.91 10.59 25.30
N GLU A 328 -25.81 9.64 25.53
CA GLU A 328 -26.39 9.34 26.85
C GLU A 328 -25.32 8.80 27.82
N VAL A 329 -24.52 7.83 27.38
CA VAL A 329 -23.38 7.31 28.17
C VAL A 329 -22.37 8.42 28.47
N GLN A 330 -22.07 9.29 27.50
CA GLN A 330 -21.16 10.42 27.72
C GLN A 330 -21.73 11.41 28.77
N ALA A 331 -23.01 11.73 28.72
CA ALA A 331 -23.67 12.58 29.72
C ALA A 331 -23.68 11.94 31.12
N GLN A 332 -23.88 10.62 31.22
CA GLN A 332 -23.75 9.88 32.48
C GLN A 332 -22.31 9.94 33.02
N VAL A 333 -21.30 9.70 32.17
CA VAL A 333 -19.88 9.81 32.56
C VAL A 333 -19.54 11.22 33.04
N ASP A 334 -20.03 12.26 32.38
CA ASP A 334 -19.72 13.65 32.76
C ASP A 334 -20.45 14.09 34.04
N SER A 335 -21.68 13.63 34.28
CA SER A 335 -22.35 13.84 35.58
C SER A 335 -21.62 13.12 36.74
N LEU A 336 -21.18 11.88 36.53
CA LEU A 336 -20.37 11.13 37.50
C LEU A 336 -19.01 11.79 37.76
N ARG A 337 -18.36 12.35 36.73
CA ARG A 337 -17.12 13.15 36.87
C ARG A 337 -17.34 14.39 37.74
N LEU A 338 -18.44 15.12 37.52
CA LEU A 338 -18.79 16.31 38.32
C LEU A 338 -19.09 15.94 39.79
N GLU A 339 -19.82 14.85 40.02
CA GLU A 339 -20.05 14.32 41.37
C GLU A 339 -18.75 13.91 42.06
N LEU A 340 -17.89 13.16 41.37
CA LEU A 340 -16.60 12.71 41.89
C LEU A 340 -15.70 13.91 42.22
N ALA A 341 -15.65 14.94 41.36
CA ALA A 341 -14.93 16.18 41.63
C ALA A 341 -15.50 16.97 42.83
N ARG A 342 -16.82 16.90 43.07
CA ARG A 342 -17.47 17.47 44.26
C ARG A 342 -17.12 16.68 45.52
N ARG A 343 -17.11 15.35 45.45
CA ARG A 343 -16.73 14.45 46.56
C ARG A 343 -15.23 14.61 46.92
N LYS A 344 -14.33 14.62 45.93
CA LYS A 344 -12.89 14.93 46.09
C LYS A 344 -12.67 16.26 46.81
N ARG A 345 -13.39 17.34 46.43
CA ARG A 345 -13.33 18.64 47.12
C ARG A 345 -13.86 18.61 48.56
N LYS A 346 -15.01 17.96 48.80
CA LYS A 346 -15.57 17.83 50.16
C LYS A 346 -14.62 17.07 51.10
N MET A 347 -13.97 16.03 50.59
CA MET A 347 -13.04 15.20 51.34
C MET A 347 -11.73 15.93 51.67
N ARG A 348 -11.15 16.68 50.72
CA ARG A 348 -10.03 17.60 51.00
C ARG A 348 -10.39 18.57 52.13
N HIS A 349 -11.50 19.29 51.97
CA HIS A 349 -11.99 20.21 53.01
C HIS A 349 -12.21 19.54 54.37
N MET A 350 -12.70 18.29 54.43
CA MET A 350 -12.85 17.55 55.69
C MET A 350 -11.49 17.18 56.33
N VAL A 351 -10.47 16.88 55.53
CA VAL A 351 -9.09 16.64 56.00
C VAL A 351 -8.48 17.94 56.52
N ASP A 352 -8.60 19.03 55.76
CA ASP A 352 -8.08 20.35 56.15
C ASP A 352 -8.74 20.85 57.46
N VAL A 353 -10.06 20.69 57.60
CA VAL A 353 -10.78 21.03 58.84
C VAL A 353 -10.29 20.18 60.02
N GLN A 354 -9.99 18.89 59.84
CA GLN A 354 -9.44 18.06 60.93
C GLN A 354 -8.05 18.53 61.35
N LEU A 355 -7.20 18.97 60.43
CA LEU A 355 -5.89 19.51 60.76
C LEU A 355 -5.97 20.86 61.48
N LEU A 356 -6.79 21.78 60.97
CA LEU A 356 -6.98 23.10 61.56
C LEU A 356 -7.62 23.03 62.96
N THR A 357 -8.65 22.20 63.16
CA THR A 357 -9.38 22.12 64.45
C THR A 357 -8.76 21.17 65.47
N ALA A 358 -7.81 20.30 65.08
CA ALA A 358 -7.20 19.32 65.98
C ALA A 358 -6.51 19.92 67.21
N ARG A 359 -5.99 21.15 67.13
CA ARG A 359 -5.30 21.83 68.24
C ARG A 359 -6.26 22.42 69.28
N ASP A 360 -7.51 22.68 68.90
CA ASP A 360 -8.53 23.29 69.77
C ASP A 360 -9.27 22.23 70.62
N THR A 361 -9.10 20.94 70.30
CA THR A 361 -9.68 19.82 71.06
C THR A 361 -8.71 19.28 72.11
N ASN A 362 -9.20 19.05 73.33
CA ASN A 362 -8.44 18.43 74.42
C ASN A 362 -9.15 17.16 74.90
N PRO A 363 -8.58 15.95 74.70
CA PRO A 363 -7.32 15.65 74.01
C PRO A 363 -7.39 15.90 72.48
N PRO A 364 -6.24 16.09 71.81
CA PRO A 364 -6.20 16.37 70.38
C PRO A 364 -6.75 15.20 69.55
N THR A 365 -7.82 15.47 68.81
CA THR A 365 -8.59 14.47 68.03
C THR A 365 -8.00 14.15 66.66
N LEU A 366 -6.77 14.59 66.38
CA LEU A 366 -6.09 14.40 65.09
C LEU A 366 -5.95 12.91 64.74
N ARG A 367 -6.42 12.54 63.56
CA ARG A 367 -6.24 11.20 62.98
C ARG A 367 -5.01 11.16 62.09
N GLU A 368 -4.24 10.10 62.24
CA GLU A 368 -3.03 9.85 61.47
C GLU A 368 -3.32 9.66 59.97
N GLU A 369 -4.49 9.11 59.62
CA GLU A 369 -4.94 9.02 58.23
C GLU A 369 -5.20 10.38 57.58
N ALA A 370 -5.67 11.37 58.34
CA ALA A 370 -5.92 12.72 57.81
C ALA A 370 -4.61 13.45 57.49
N VAL A 371 -3.60 13.31 58.36
CA VAL A 371 -2.25 13.84 58.10
C VAL A 371 -1.64 13.24 56.83
N LEU A 372 -1.75 11.91 56.67
CA LEU A 372 -1.25 11.22 55.48
C LEU A 372 -1.95 11.67 54.20
N LEU A 373 -3.28 11.84 54.23
CA LEU A 373 -4.03 12.32 53.07
C LEU A 373 -3.72 13.77 52.73
N HIS A 374 -3.50 14.63 53.73
CA HIS A 374 -3.15 16.03 53.49
C HIS A 374 -1.79 16.18 52.81
N LEU A 375 -0.75 15.50 53.30
CA LEU A 375 0.56 15.50 52.67
C LEU A 375 0.48 14.98 51.22
N LEU A 376 -0.28 13.91 50.98
CA LEU A 376 -0.54 13.42 49.61
C LEU A 376 -1.34 14.42 48.76
N TYR A 377 -2.16 15.31 49.33
CA TYR A 377 -2.83 16.38 48.57
C TYR A 377 -1.91 17.56 48.25
N GLU A 378 -0.91 17.85 49.10
CA GLU A 378 0.08 18.90 48.86
C GLU A 378 1.09 18.47 47.78
N HIS A 379 1.55 17.21 47.82
CA HIS A 379 2.53 16.64 46.88
C HIS A 379 1.87 15.97 45.64
N GLU A 380 0.87 16.62 45.04
CA GLU A 380 0.20 16.20 43.78
C GLU A 380 -0.34 14.75 43.72
N GLY A 381 -0.49 14.08 44.86
CA GLY A 381 -0.95 12.70 44.97
C GLY A 381 0.17 11.67 45.15
N GLU A 382 1.44 12.01 45.01
CA GLU A 382 2.56 11.06 44.98
C GLU A 382 3.68 11.41 45.98
N MET A 383 4.06 10.46 46.84
CA MET A 383 5.18 10.65 47.79
C MET A 383 5.96 9.36 48.05
N GLY A 384 7.26 9.45 48.33
CA GLY A 384 8.03 8.30 48.79
C GLY A 384 7.53 7.81 50.16
N VAL A 385 7.43 6.49 50.35
CA VAL A 385 6.98 5.86 51.60
C VAL A 385 7.84 6.30 52.81
N ASN A 386 9.11 6.65 52.62
CA ASN A 386 9.98 7.10 53.68
C ASN A 386 9.91 8.61 53.95
N GLU A 387 9.67 9.43 52.93
CA GLU A 387 9.42 10.87 53.05
C GLU A 387 8.09 11.11 53.77
N LEU A 388 7.02 10.46 53.31
CA LEU A 388 5.68 10.49 53.92
C LEU A 388 5.70 10.08 55.40
N LYS A 389 6.53 9.09 55.79
CA LYS A 389 6.72 8.74 57.21
C LYS A 389 7.38 9.85 58.01
N GLN A 390 8.39 10.51 57.46
CA GLN A 390 9.13 11.57 58.15
C GLN A 390 8.26 12.81 58.31
N GLU A 391 7.64 13.28 57.23
CA GLU A 391 6.77 14.47 57.21
C GLU A 391 5.50 14.26 58.05
N ALA A 392 4.84 13.10 57.97
CA ALA A 392 3.71 12.82 58.86
C ALA A 392 4.13 12.78 60.33
N SER A 393 5.37 12.35 60.63
CA SER A 393 5.88 12.32 62.00
C SER A 393 6.33 13.69 62.52
N THR A 394 6.65 14.66 61.66
CA THR A 394 6.86 16.07 62.07
C THR A 394 5.52 16.75 62.31
N VAL A 395 4.58 16.67 61.37
CA VAL A 395 3.25 17.27 61.51
C VAL A 395 2.51 16.74 62.76
N LEU A 396 2.55 15.43 63.02
CA LEU A 396 1.94 14.86 64.23
C LEU A 396 2.56 15.39 65.54
N LYS A 397 3.88 15.67 65.56
CA LYS A 397 4.55 16.29 66.73
C LYS A 397 4.13 17.74 66.92
N ASP A 398 4.02 18.50 65.83
CA ASP A 398 3.61 19.92 65.86
C ASP A 398 2.15 20.09 66.33
N HIS A 399 1.33 19.04 66.18
CA HIS A 399 -0.02 18.95 66.74
C HIS A 399 -0.08 18.27 68.13
N GLY A 400 1.06 18.16 68.82
CA GLY A 400 1.13 17.67 70.20
C GLY A 400 0.97 16.16 70.38
N LYS A 401 1.04 15.38 69.29
CA LYS A 401 0.80 13.93 69.27
C LYS A 401 2.07 13.18 68.81
N PRO A 402 3.12 13.05 69.65
CA PRO A 402 4.41 12.46 69.26
C PRO A 402 4.30 10.94 69.06
N ASN A 403 3.83 10.54 67.89
CA ASN A 403 3.70 9.15 67.48
C ASN A 403 5.02 8.59 66.91
N GLY A 404 5.24 7.29 67.10
CA GLY A 404 6.32 6.56 66.43
C GLY A 404 5.92 6.11 65.02
N ASN A 405 6.91 5.92 64.14
CA ASN A 405 6.74 5.54 62.72
C ASN A 405 5.80 4.32 62.51
N GLY A 406 5.71 3.40 63.48
CA GLY A 406 4.80 2.25 63.42
C GLY A 406 3.31 2.61 63.41
N VAL A 407 2.90 3.74 64.02
CA VAL A 407 1.51 4.23 63.98
C VAL A 407 1.20 4.79 62.60
N VAL A 408 2.12 5.58 62.03
CA VAL A 408 2.02 6.13 60.67
C VAL A 408 1.94 5.00 59.63
N ILE A 409 2.74 3.94 59.78
CA ILE A 409 2.67 2.73 58.94
C ILE A 409 1.31 2.03 59.06
N ARG A 410 0.74 1.93 60.26
CA ARG A 410 -0.60 1.34 60.46
C ARG A 410 -1.69 2.16 59.78
N ALA A 411 -1.65 3.49 59.91
CA ALA A 411 -2.58 4.40 59.24
C ALA A 411 -2.44 4.35 57.71
N LEU A 412 -1.20 4.24 57.19
CA LEU A 412 -0.95 4.05 55.76
C LEU A 412 -1.56 2.73 55.25
N TYR A 413 -1.35 1.61 55.95
CA TYR A 413 -1.99 0.33 55.58
C TYR A 413 -3.52 0.34 55.78
N SER A 414 -4.06 1.16 56.70
CA SER A 414 -5.50 1.41 56.83
C SER A 414 -6.05 2.12 55.58
N LEU A 415 -5.38 3.15 55.08
CA LEU A 415 -5.75 3.83 53.83
C LEU A 415 -5.65 2.92 52.60
N VAL A 416 -4.65 2.04 52.55
CA VAL A 416 -4.52 1.01 51.49
C VAL A 416 -5.64 -0.02 51.56
N ALA A 417 -5.98 -0.52 52.76
CA ALA A 417 -7.07 -1.48 52.94
C ALA A 417 -8.45 -0.89 52.57
N ASN A 418 -8.64 0.42 52.73
CA ASN A 418 -9.84 1.13 52.32
C ASN A 418 -9.85 1.54 50.83
N GLY A 419 -8.83 1.16 50.04
CA GLY A 419 -8.74 1.48 48.62
C GLY A 419 -8.57 2.98 48.31
N VAL A 420 -8.03 3.74 49.27
CA VAL A 420 -7.84 5.19 49.16
C VAL A 420 -6.47 5.55 48.60
N VAL A 421 -5.48 4.71 48.91
CA VAL A 421 -4.07 4.89 48.60
C VAL A 421 -3.51 3.58 48.06
N GLN A 422 -2.64 3.64 47.07
CA GLN A 422 -1.89 2.51 46.54
C GLN A 422 -0.40 2.68 46.90
N ILE A 423 0.31 1.57 47.06
CA ILE A 423 1.77 1.57 47.26
C ILE A 423 2.40 0.75 46.15
N ASP A 424 3.10 1.42 45.24
CA ASP A 424 3.98 0.74 44.29
C ASP A 424 5.33 0.46 44.94
N ARG A 425 5.80 -0.77 44.79
CA ARG A 425 7.08 -1.28 45.31
C ARG A 425 8.15 -1.41 44.21
N SER A 426 7.83 -1.06 42.97
CA SER A 426 8.75 -1.07 41.83
C SER A 426 9.86 -0.02 42.01
N TYR A 427 9.51 1.16 42.50
CA TYR A 427 10.44 2.23 42.88
C TYR A 427 11.12 1.88 44.22
N GLY A 428 12.45 2.00 44.28
CA GLY A 428 13.27 1.42 45.36
C GLY A 428 12.96 1.91 46.80
N ASN A 429 12.35 3.09 46.96
CA ASN A 429 11.91 3.60 48.26
C ASN A 429 10.44 3.31 48.59
N GLY A 430 9.70 2.71 47.66
CA GLY A 430 8.24 2.61 47.64
C GLY A 430 7.58 3.95 47.31
N LEU A 431 6.73 3.99 46.30
CA LEU A 431 5.92 5.17 45.95
C LEU A 431 4.50 4.99 46.51
N VAL A 432 4.01 6.00 47.22
CA VAL A 432 2.63 6.08 47.72
C VAL A 432 1.85 6.97 46.79
N THR A 433 0.79 6.44 46.18
CA THR A 433 -0.08 7.20 45.28
C THR A 433 -1.49 7.30 45.85
N SER A 434 -2.04 8.50 45.90
CA SER A 434 -3.42 8.77 46.30
C SER A 434 -4.34 8.54 45.11
N LEU A 435 -5.33 7.65 45.24
CA LEU A 435 -6.35 7.42 44.21
C LEU A 435 -7.42 8.55 44.19
N LEU A 436 -7.21 9.58 45.00
CA LEU A 436 -8.12 10.70 45.21
C LEU A 436 -7.63 12.04 44.64
N VAL A 437 -6.38 12.12 44.19
CA VAL A 437 -5.92 13.22 43.34
C VAL A 437 -6.32 12.91 41.90
#